data_AF-A0A0F6WFR4-F1
#
_entry.id   AF-A0A0F6WFR4-F1
#
_cell.length_a   1.000
_cell.length_b   1.000
_cell.length_c   1.000
_cell.angle_alpha   90.00
_cell.angle_beta   90.00
_cell.angle_gamma   90.00
#
_symmetry.space_group_name_H-M   'P 1'
#
loop_
_entity.id
_entity.type
_entity.pdbx_description
1 polymer ?
#
loop_
_entity_poly.entity_id
_entity_poly.type
_entity_poly.pdbx_seq_one_letter_code
_entity_poly.pdbx_strand_id
1 'polypeptide(L)'
;MTFAATVLPTGFATEIDGATALVVGYVHGFPRHPERGALVQPFAGAHSAAAATGVIGAPLYALVSVEWATPVTVVERDGTSRTRHVKGWLGTPQGISWYLHPVAYDYEMGLYALDTEHRYAASGHEAAVPAEARTAVRARGFGGPDGAPERVRVHNFRV
;
A
#
# COMPACT_ATOMS: atom_id res chain seq x y z
N MET A 1 -28.84 12.49 22.82
CA MET A 1 -28.20 12.49 21.49
C MET A 1 -26.80 11.94 21.68
N THR A 2 -26.55 10.71 21.23
CA THR A 2 -25.23 10.09 21.33
C THR A 2 -24.50 10.43 20.04
N PHE A 3 -23.49 11.31 20.10
CA PHE A 3 -22.60 11.49 18.96
C PHE A 3 -21.85 10.18 18.76
N ALA A 4 -21.83 9.67 17.53
CA ALA A 4 -20.95 8.56 17.19
C ALA A 4 -19.52 9.02 17.51
N ALA A 5 -18.79 8.25 18.33
CA ALA A 5 -17.41 8.54 18.62
C ALA A 5 -16.66 8.57 17.28
N THR A 6 -16.01 9.68 16.96
CA THR A 6 -15.16 9.78 15.77
C THR A 6 -14.07 8.71 15.87
N VAL A 7 -14.16 7.70 15.01
CA VAL A 7 -13.14 6.65 14.94
C VAL A 7 -11.89 7.28 14.36
N LEU A 8 -10.87 7.44 15.20
CA LEU A 8 -9.59 7.97 14.78
C LEU A 8 -8.83 6.91 13.96
N PRO A 9 -8.11 7.33 12.91
CA PRO A 9 -7.29 6.39 12.16
C PRO A 9 -6.18 5.82 13.05
N THR A 10 -5.90 4.53 12.85
CA THR A 10 -4.87 3.78 13.56
C THR A 10 -3.88 3.19 12.57
N GLY A 11 -2.61 3.19 12.94
CA GLY A 11 -1.54 2.62 12.13
C GLY A 11 -0.31 2.27 12.94
N PHE A 12 0.75 1.91 12.23
CA PHE A 12 2.09 1.84 12.79
C PHE A 12 2.84 3.14 12.49
N ALA A 13 3.42 3.74 13.51
CA ALA A 13 4.14 5.00 13.36
C ALA A 13 5.42 4.82 12.54
N THR A 14 5.71 5.80 11.69
CA THR A 14 6.96 5.93 10.95
C THR A 14 7.30 7.42 10.82
N GLU A 15 8.46 7.72 10.28
CA GLU A 15 8.89 9.08 9.97
C GLU A 15 9.07 9.21 8.46
N ILE A 16 8.48 10.27 7.90
CA ILE A 16 8.56 10.63 6.48
C ILE A 16 8.92 12.11 6.43
N ASP A 17 10.07 12.43 5.84
CA ASP A 17 10.57 13.81 5.69
C ASP A 17 10.69 14.57 7.03
N GLY A 18 11.10 13.88 8.09
CA GLY A 18 11.20 14.49 9.43
C GLY A 18 9.86 14.64 10.16
N ALA A 19 8.75 14.20 9.55
CA ALA A 19 7.42 14.29 10.12
C ALA A 19 6.87 12.90 10.48
N THR A 20 6.20 12.81 11.63
CA THR A 20 5.52 11.59 12.05
C THR A 20 4.36 11.28 11.10
N ALA A 21 4.33 10.05 10.60
CA ALA A 21 3.30 9.51 9.72
C ALA A 21 2.82 8.14 10.21
N LEU A 22 1.67 7.68 9.70
CA LEU A 22 1.11 6.37 10.03
C LEU A 22 1.03 5.48 8.80
N VAL A 23 1.56 4.26 8.91
CA VAL A 23 1.29 3.19 7.95
C VAL A 23 0.06 2.42 8.43
N VAL A 24 -1.09 2.67 7.81
CA VAL A 24 -2.41 2.22 8.31
C VAL A 24 -2.83 0.85 7.79
N GLY A 25 -2.26 0.40 6.68
CA GLY A 25 -2.64 -0.86 6.08
C GLY A 25 -1.83 -1.23 4.86
N TYR A 26 -2.38 -2.17 4.09
CA TYR A 26 -1.68 -2.82 2.99
C TYR A 26 -2.58 -2.98 1.76
N VAL A 27 -1.97 -2.83 0.57
CA VAL A 27 -2.58 -3.10 -0.74
C VAL A 27 -1.64 -3.95 -1.59
N HIS A 28 -2.19 -4.94 -2.27
CA HIS A 28 -1.46 -5.75 -3.23
C HIS A 28 -1.97 -5.49 -4.66
N GLY A 29 -1.07 -5.25 -5.60
CA GLY A 29 -1.35 -5.14 -7.02
C GLY A 29 -0.71 -6.28 -7.82
N PHE A 30 -1.43 -6.78 -8.82
CA PHE A 30 -0.93 -7.76 -9.79
C PHE A 30 -1.70 -7.63 -11.12
N PRO A 31 -1.03 -7.67 -12.29
CA PRO A 31 0.41 -7.48 -12.52
C PRO A 31 0.81 -5.99 -12.58
N ARG A 32 -0.11 -5.09 -12.20
CA ARG A 32 0.01 -3.64 -12.31
C ARG A 32 -0.23 -2.98 -10.95
N HIS A 33 0.13 -1.70 -10.86
CA HIS A 33 -0.20 -0.89 -9.69
C HIS A 33 -1.70 -0.93 -9.38
N PRO A 34 -2.09 -0.99 -8.09
CA PRO A 34 -3.47 -0.76 -7.70
C PRO A 34 -3.96 0.59 -8.23
N GLU A 35 -5.24 0.65 -8.58
CA GLU A 35 -5.87 1.90 -9.00
C GLU A 35 -6.00 2.86 -7.81
N ARG A 36 -6.12 4.16 -8.11
CA ARG A 36 -6.42 5.15 -7.06
C ARG A 36 -7.81 4.88 -6.49
N GLY A 37 -7.99 5.19 -5.21
CA GLY A 37 -9.20 4.83 -4.49
C GLY A 37 -9.30 3.34 -4.16
N ALA A 38 -8.32 2.50 -4.53
CA ALA A 38 -8.31 1.10 -4.11
C ALA A 38 -8.38 1.02 -2.59
N LEU A 39 -9.25 0.14 -2.09
CA LEU A 39 -9.43 -0.07 -0.66
C LEU A 39 -8.15 -0.62 -0.03
N VAL A 40 -7.78 -0.03 1.10
CA VAL A 40 -6.63 -0.43 1.88
C VAL A 40 -7.11 -1.38 2.97
N GLN A 41 -6.45 -2.54 3.07
CA GLN A 41 -6.76 -3.48 4.13
C GLN A 41 -6.03 -3.05 5.42
N PRO A 42 -6.74 -2.56 6.45
CA PRO A 42 -6.11 -2.02 7.66
C PRO A 42 -5.34 -3.11 8.40
N PHE A 43 -4.28 -2.74 9.11
CA PHE A 43 -3.56 -3.68 9.96
C PHE A 43 -4.35 -3.95 11.25
N ALA A 44 -4.61 -5.23 11.54
CA ALA A 44 -5.18 -5.62 12.82
C ALA A 44 -4.15 -5.37 13.94
N GLY A 45 -4.59 -4.81 15.08
CA GLY A 45 -3.67 -4.47 16.18
C GLY A 45 -2.83 -3.22 15.93
N ALA A 46 -3.20 -2.37 14.96
CA ALA A 46 -2.63 -1.03 14.88
C ALA A 46 -3.08 -0.22 16.10
N HIS A 47 -2.16 0.11 17.00
CA HIS A 47 -2.46 0.75 18.28
C HIS A 47 -2.06 2.22 18.35
N SER A 48 -1.27 2.72 17.40
CA SER A 48 -0.96 4.15 17.33
C SER A 48 -2.14 4.87 16.67
N ALA A 49 -2.99 5.48 17.49
CA ALA A 49 -3.96 6.44 17.01
C ALA A 49 -3.24 7.71 16.53
N ALA A 50 -3.79 8.41 15.53
CA ALA A 50 -3.27 9.72 15.12
C ALA A 50 -3.20 10.74 16.28
N ALA A 51 -3.92 10.53 17.38
CA ALA A 51 -3.78 11.34 18.59
C ALA A 51 -2.53 10.98 19.43
N ALA A 52 -2.10 9.70 19.42
CA ALA A 52 -0.97 9.20 20.20
C ALA A 52 0.40 9.61 19.60
N THR A 53 0.42 9.96 18.31
CA THR A 53 1.59 10.55 17.65
C THR A 53 1.83 12.02 18.05
N GLY A 54 0.95 12.60 18.87
CA GLY A 54 1.03 14.01 19.27
C GLY A 54 0.66 15.00 18.16
N VAL A 55 0.27 14.50 16.98
CA VAL A 55 -0.07 15.30 15.80
C VAL A 55 -1.45 14.89 15.31
N ILE A 56 -2.47 15.64 15.73
CA ILE A 56 -3.81 15.50 15.15
C ILE A 56 -3.70 15.76 13.64
N GLY A 57 -4.06 14.77 12.83
CA GLY A 57 -3.94 14.85 11.36
C GLY A 57 -2.61 14.37 10.79
N ALA A 58 -1.87 13.50 11.49
CA ALA A 58 -0.68 12.85 10.94
C ALA A 58 -0.97 12.23 9.55
N PRO A 59 -0.09 12.44 8.55
CA PRO A 59 -0.25 11.85 7.22
C PRO A 59 -0.40 10.32 7.27
N LEU A 60 -1.36 9.79 6.50
CA LEU A 60 -1.66 8.37 6.44
C LEU A 60 -1.10 7.76 5.14
N TYR A 61 -0.48 6.59 5.26
CA TYR A 61 0.08 5.84 4.15
C TYR A 61 -0.31 4.37 4.20
N ALA A 62 -0.42 3.74 3.03
CA ALA A 62 -0.53 2.30 2.88
C ALA A 62 0.79 1.75 2.36
N LEU A 63 1.21 0.60 2.89
CA LEU A 63 2.26 -0.18 2.27
C LEU A 63 1.69 -0.89 1.04
N VAL A 64 2.28 -0.68 -0.11
CA VAL A 64 1.82 -1.28 -1.36
C VAL A 64 2.90 -2.21 -1.89
N SER A 65 2.47 -3.40 -2.32
CA SER A 65 3.30 -4.28 -3.14
C SER A 65 2.71 -4.42 -4.53
N VAL A 66 3.56 -4.48 -5.55
CA VAL A 66 3.18 -4.78 -6.92
C VAL A 66 3.98 -5.98 -7.37
N GLU A 67 3.30 -7.11 -7.55
CA GLU A 67 3.92 -8.28 -8.12
C GLU A 67 3.84 -8.20 -9.65
N TRP A 68 5.01 -8.17 -10.29
CA TRP A 68 5.11 -8.02 -11.74
C TRP A 68 5.06 -9.38 -12.44
N ALA A 69 4.26 -9.42 -13.51
CA ALA A 69 4.24 -10.52 -14.46
C ALA A 69 3.88 -9.99 -15.85
N THR A 70 4.34 -10.66 -16.89
CA THR A 70 4.03 -10.26 -18.27
C THR A 70 2.82 -11.02 -18.79
N PRO A 71 1.78 -10.33 -19.28
CA PRO A 71 0.67 -10.98 -19.95
C PRO A 71 1.13 -11.48 -21.33
N VAL A 72 0.96 -12.77 -21.58
CA VAL A 72 1.16 -13.41 -22.87
C VAL A 72 -0.19 -13.95 -23.33
N THR A 73 -0.71 -13.38 -24.42
CA THR A 73 -1.92 -13.88 -25.06
C THR A 73 -1.53 -14.96 -26.06
N VAL A 74 -1.95 -16.19 -25.81
CA VAL A 74 -1.79 -17.30 -26.74
C VAL A 74 -3.08 -17.42 -27.54
N VAL A 75 -2.96 -17.41 -28.87
CA VAL A 75 -4.05 -17.77 -29.77
C VAL A 75 -3.97 -19.27 -29.99
N GLU A 76 -4.98 -19.99 -29.49
CA GLU A 76 -5.11 -21.43 -29.65
C GLU A 76 -5.54 -21.76 -31.09
N ARG A 77 -5.38 -23.03 -31.49
CA ARG A 77 -5.67 -23.46 -32.88
C ARG A 77 -7.13 -23.31 -33.31
N ASP A 78 -8.06 -23.27 -32.35
CA ASP A 78 -9.49 -23.06 -32.57
C ASP A 78 -9.86 -21.57 -32.71
N GLY A 79 -8.88 -20.66 -32.68
CA GLY A 79 -9.08 -19.23 -32.74
C GLY A 79 -9.41 -18.58 -31.39
N THR A 80 -9.52 -19.37 -30.31
CA THR A 80 -9.70 -18.82 -28.96
C THR A 80 -8.41 -18.18 -28.46
N SER A 81 -8.53 -17.08 -27.73
CA SER A 81 -7.39 -16.39 -27.14
C SER A 81 -7.39 -16.57 -25.63
N ARG A 82 -6.23 -16.95 -25.06
CA ARG A 82 -6.05 -17.08 -23.62
C ARG A 82 -4.83 -16.27 -23.16
N THR A 83 -5.06 -15.32 -22.25
CA THR A 83 -3.99 -14.57 -21.60
C THR A 83 -3.45 -15.35 -20.39
N ARG A 84 -2.14 -15.57 -20.36
CA ARG A 84 -1.41 -16.15 -19.22
C ARG A 84 -0.38 -15.14 -18.73
N HIS A 85 -0.25 -15.00 -17.42
CA HIS A 85 0.79 -14.15 -16.83
C HIS A 85 2.03 -14.99 -16.56
N VAL A 86 3.11 -14.73 -17.28
CA VAL A 86 4.39 -15.44 -17.12
C VAL A 86 5.35 -14.60 -16.28
N LYS A 87 6.09 -15.29 -15.39
CA LYS A 87 7.17 -14.74 -14.57
C LYS A 87 8.50 -15.33 -15.07
N GLY A 88 9.59 -14.56 -15.05
CA GLY A 88 10.94 -15.10 -15.33
C GLY A 88 11.34 -15.24 -16.80
N TRP A 89 10.70 -14.52 -17.74
CA TRP A 89 11.16 -14.46 -19.14
C TRP A 89 12.22 -13.36 -19.31
N LEU A 90 13.21 -13.56 -20.17
CA LEU A 90 14.29 -12.59 -20.37
C LEU A 90 13.72 -11.25 -20.91
N GLY A 91 13.95 -10.15 -20.18
CA GLY A 91 13.49 -8.81 -20.57
C GLY A 91 12.09 -8.44 -20.08
N THR A 92 11.41 -9.27 -19.27
CA THR A 92 10.11 -8.94 -18.71
C THR A 92 10.19 -8.37 -17.28
N PRO A 93 9.31 -7.42 -16.91
CA PRO A 93 9.16 -6.98 -15.53
C PRO A 93 8.85 -8.18 -14.62
N GLN A 94 9.65 -8.34 -13.57
CA GLN A 94 9.56 -9.45 -12.63
C GLN A 94 9.87 -8.99 -11.21
N GLY A 95 9.47 -9.79 -10.23
CA GLY A 95 9.66 -9.51 -8.81
C GLY A 95 8.54 -8.67 -8.21
N ILE A 96 8.77 -8.20 -6.98
CA ILE A 96 7.81 -7.41 -6.23
C ILE A 96 8.40 -6.03 -5.98
N SER A 97 7.72 -4.98 -6.45
CA SER A 97 8.05 -3.61 -6.08
C SER A 97 7.27 -3.19 -4.84
N TRP A 98 7.88 -2.35 -4.01
CA TRP A 98 7.29 -1.86 -2.77
C TRP A 98 7.37 -0.34 -2.67
N TYR A 99 6.32 0.27 -2.12
CA TYR A 99 6.28 1.71 -1.84
C TYR A 99 5.23 2.03 -0.78
N LEU A 100 5.34 3.21 -0.16
CA LEU A 100 4.26 3.80 0.63
C LEU A 100 3.41 4.70 -0.25
N HIS A 101 2.09 4.56 -0.23
CA HIS A 101 1.18 5.44 -0.97
C HIS A 101 0.30 6.23 0.00
N PRO A 102 0.07 7.54 -0.21
CA PRO A 102 -0.85 8.31 0.62
C PRO A 102 -2.25 7.69 0.67
N VAL A 103 -2.94 7.86 1.80
CA VAL A 103 -4.25 7.28 2.09
C VAL A 103 -5.23 8.35 2.54
N ALA A 104 -6.43 8.30 1.96
CA ALA A 104 -7.60 9.00 2.48
C ALA A 104 -8.36 8.10 3.46
N TYR A 105 -8.87 8.68 4.53
CA TYR A 105 -9.75 8.01 5.49
C TYR A 105 -11.16 8.60 5.39
N ASP A 106 -12.13 7.74 5.09
CA ASP A 106 -13.54 8.06 5.11
C ASP A 106 -14.07 7.86 6.54
N TYR A 107 -14.37 8.95 7.22
CA TYR A 107 -14.85 8.93 8.61
C TYR A 107 -16.30 8.43 8.74
N GLU A 108 -17.12 8.52 7.68
CA GLU A 108 -18.51 8.06 7.70
C GLU A 108 -18.57 6.54 7.56
N MET A 109 -17.75 5.99 6.66
CA MET A 109 -17.71 4.55 6.38
C MET A 109 -16.65 3.80 7.20
N GLY A 110 -15.70 4.51 7.83
CA GLY A 110 -14.58 3.92 8.55
C GLY A 110 -13.60 3.18 7.64
N LEU A 111 -13.46 3.64 6.40
CA LEU A 111 -12.69 2.96 5.35
C LEU A 111 -11.42 3.74 4.98
N TYR A 112 -10.39 3.01 4.60
CA TYR A 112 -9.15 3.55 4.05
C TYR A 112 -9.11 3.27 2.55
N ALA A 113 -8.76 4.28 1.76
CA ALA A 113 -8.57 4.15 0.32
C ALA A 113 -7.28 4.85 -0.10
N LEU A 114 -6.61 4.31 -1.12
CA LEU A 114 -5.47 5.00 -1.72
C LEU A 114 -5.91 6.38 -2.19
N ASP A 115 -5.18 7.40 -1.77
CA ASP A 115 -5.56 8.78 -2.01
C ASP A 115 -5.71 9.07 -3.51
N THR A 116 -6.81 9.73 -3.86
CA THR A 116 -7.16 10.08 -5.24
C THR A 116 -6.64 11.46 -5.62
N GLU A 117 -6.35 12.31 -4.64
CA GLU A 117 -6.08 13.74 -4.80
C GLU A 117 -4.60 14.15 -4.73
N HIS A 118 -3.67 13.20 -4.52
CA HIS A 118 -2.23 13.44 -4.35
C HIS A 118 -1.82 14.23 -3.11
N ARG A 119 -2.66 14.24 -2.09
CA ARG A 119 -2.33 14.83 -0.80
C ARG A 119 -1.12 14.07 -0.24
N TYR A 120 -0.06 14.80 0.13
CA TYR A 120 1.16 14.26 0.75
C TYR A 120 2.08 13.39 -0.16
N ALA A 121 2.05 13.60 -1.47
CA ALA A 121 3.05 13.02 -2.37
C ALA A 121 4.46 13.60 -2.08
N ALA A 122 5.29 12.86 -1.34
CA ALA A 122 6.68 13.19 -1.05
C ALA A 122 7.61 12.56 -2.11
N SER A 123 8.05 13.35 -3.08
CA SER A 123 8.84 12.85 -4.22
C SER A 123 10.24 12.39 -3.81
N GLY A 124 10.58 11.13 -4.09
CA GLY A 124 11.98 10.66 -4.08
C GLY A 124 12.55 10.35 -2.68
N HIS A 125 11.71 10.38 -1.65
CA HIS A 125 12.11 10.10 -0.28
C HIS A 125 11.83 8.64 0.06
N GLU A 126 12.68 8.08 0.91
CA GLU A 126 12.51 6.73 1.44
C GLU A 126 12.07 6.81 2.90
N ALA A 127 11.11 5.97 3.26
CA ALA A 127 10.62 5.83 4.61
C ALA A 127 10.94 4.44 5.15
N ALA A 128 11.16 4.37 6.46
CA ALA A 128 11.23 3.08 7.14
C ALA A 128 9.84 2.41 7.12
N VAL A 129 9.81 1.12 6.83
CA VAL A 129 8.62 0.29 6.99
C VAL A 129 8.62 -0.27 8.41
N PRO A 130 7.61 0.04 9.24
CA PRO A 130 7.54 -0.48 10.61
C PRO A 130 7.64 -2.01 10.63
N ALA A 131 8.36 -2.56 11.60
CA ALA A 131 8.60 -4.01 11.70
C ALA A 131 7.29 -4.79 11.85
N GLU A 132 6.32 -4.21 12.55
CA GLU A 132 4.97 -4.73 12.73
C GLU A 132 4.20 -4.75 11.41
N ALA A 133 4.33 -3.71 10.58
CA ALA A 133 3.74 -3.67 9.24
C ALA A 133 4.32 -4.78 8.36
N ARG A 134 5.65 -4.97 8.36
CA ARG A 134 6.32 -6.06 7.63
C ARG A 134 5.83 -7.43 8.08
N THR A 135 5.69 -7.62 9.40
CA THR A 135 5.20 -8.85 10.01
C THR A 135 3.75 -9.14 9.62
N ALA A 136 2.88 -8.12 9.68
CA ALA A 136 1.48 -8.24 9.30
C ALA A 136 1.30 -8.60 7.82
N VAL A 137 2.11 -8.01 6.92
CA VAL A 137 2.08 -8.35 5.50
C VAL A 137 2.56 -9.78 5.25
N ARG A 138 3.64 -10.20 5.90
CA ARG A 138 4.14 -11.58 5.80
C ARG A 138 3.12 -12.60 6.30
N ALA A 139 2.43 -12.31 7.41
CA ALA A 139 1.38 -13.17 7.95
C ALA A 139 0.19 -13.34 6.98
N ARG A 140 -0.03 -12.38 6.08
CA ARG A 140 -1.03 -12.46 5.00
C ARG A 140 -0.54 -13.24 3.77
N GLY A 141 0.69 -13.75 3.77
CA GLY A 141 1.27 -14.51 2.66
C GLY A 141 1.81 -13.66 1.51
N PHE A 142 1.97 -12.35 1.72
CA PHE A 142 2.52 -11.45 0.70
C PHE A 142 4.01 -11.17 0.89
N GLY A 143 4.68 -10.84 -0.20
CA GLY A 143 6.07 -10.36 -0.21
C GLY A 143 7.14 -11.38 -0.57
N GLY A 144 6.75 -12.59 -0.98
CA GLY A 144 7.70 -13.60 -1.41
C GLY A 144 8.65 -14.05 -0.30
N PRO A 145 9.78 -14.70 -0.65
CA PRO A 145 10.73 -15.22 0.34
C PRO A 145 11.41 -14.11 1.17
N ASP A 146 11.60 -12.94 0.58
CA ASP A 146 12.32 -11.81 1.21
C ASP A 146 11.42 -10.93 2.06
N GLY A 147 10.09 -11.00 1.87
CA GLY A 147 9.12 -10.18 2.58
C GLY A 147 9.16 -8.70 2.18
N ALA A 148 8.45 -7.87 2.96
CA ALA A 148 8.50 -6.41 2.77
C ALA A 148 9.88 -5.86 3.21
N PRO A 149 10.53 -5.01 2.41
CA PRO A 149 11.83 -4.44 2.74
C PRO A 149 11.74 -3.44 3.89
N GLU A 150 12.88 -3.17 4.52
CA GLU A 150 12.98 -2.24 5.66
C GLU A 150 12.75 -0.78 5.31
N ARG A 151 13.05 -0.42 4.07
CA ARG A 151 12.85 0.92 3.53
C ARG A 151 12.20 0.81 2.17
N VAL A 152 11.30 1.74 1.90
CA VAL A 152 10.63 1.83 0.60
C VAL A 152 10.52 3.28 0.19
N ARG A 153 10.41 3.51 -1.12
CA ARG A 153 10.08 4.83 -1.63
C ARG A 153 8.67 5.23 -1.21
N VAL A 154 8.50 6.51 -0.93
CA VAL A 154 7.18 7.11 -0.80
C VAL A 154 6.70 7.50 -2.20
N HIS A 155 5.50 7.07 -2.55
CA HIS A 155 4.97 7.17 -3.89
C HIS A 155 4.67 8.63 -4.26
N ASN A 156 5.20 9.04 -5.41
CA ASN A 156 4.85 10.26 -6.13
C ASN A 156 4.47 9.97 -7.59
N PHE A 157 3.19 9.74 -7.90
CA PHE A 157 2.72 10.01 -9.27
C PHE A 157 2.10 11.41 -9.28
N ARG A 158 2.88 12.44 -9.60
CA ARG A 158 2.30 13.58 -10.33
C ARG A 158 1.75 13.03 -11.65
N VAL A 159 0.49 13.31 -11.95
CA VAL A 159 0.05 13.37 -13.35
C VAL A 159 0.17 14.83 -13.77
#